data_AF-A0A7L5BDA7-F1
#
_entry.id   AF-A0A7L5BDA7-F1
#
_cell.length_a   1.000
_cell.length_b   1.000
_cell.length_c   1.000
_cell.angle_alpha   90.00
_cell.angle_beta   90.00
_cell.angle_gamma   90.00
#
_symmetry.space_group_name_H-M   'P 1'
#
loop_
_entity.id
_entity.type
_entity.pdbx_description
1 polymer ?
#
loop_
_entity_poly.entity_id
_entity_poly.type
_entity_poly.pdbx_seq_one_letter_code
_entity_poly.pdbx_strand_id
1 'polypeptide(L)'
;MTERAKTTGGSAFPGNHSYVDGYPASFEGMTHRDYAAIHADQPGIAEIVSMAGFTYLSGQVWSDEQTSLGPFDSWWRSIANSERFMLSARVRYAMADALLAVKAETDPKFNDDGDLPF
;
A
#
# COMPACT_ATOMS: atom_id res chain seq x y z
N MET A 1 11.29 13.82 11.73
CA MET A 1 10.35 12.69 11.64
C MET A 1 11.16 11.49 11.20
N THR A 2 11.32 10.50 12.09
CA THR A 2 12.11 9.31 11.79
C THR A 2 11.36 8.49 10.73
N GLU A 3 11.99 8.26 9.59
CA GLU A 3 11.47 7.42 8.52
C GLU A 3 11.31 6.00 9.11
N ARG A 4 10.11 5.62 9.56
CA ARG A 4 9.82 4.23 9.94
C ARG A 4 10.08 3.43 8.67
N ALA A 5 11.17 2.65 8.65
CA ALA A 5 11.46 1.74 7.55
C ALA A 5 10.19 0.91 7.30
N LYS A 6 9.58 1.10 6.12
CA LYS A 6 8.34 0.40 5.76
C LYS A 6 8.67 -1.09 5.67
N THR A 7 8.32 -1.84 6.72
CA THR A 7 8.54 -3.27 6.76
C THR A 7 7.56 -3.92 5.77
N THR A 8 8.03 -4.89 4.99
CA THR A 8 7.20 -5.57 3.99
C THR A 8 6.20 -6.56 4.60
N GLY A 9 6.19 -6.67 5.94
CA GLY A 9 5.42 -7.69 6.68
C GLY A 9 5.93 -9.11 6.48
N GLY A 10 7.11 -9.30 5.88
CA GLY A 10 7.66 -10.62 5.52
C GLY A 10 7.00 -11.24 4.30
N SER A 11 7.29 -12.51 4.04
CA SER A 11 6.74 -13.26 2.90
C SER A 11 5.29 -13.68 3.17
N ALA A 12 4.35 -13.30 2.29
CA ALA A 12 3.00 -13.87 2.24
C ALA A 12 2.99 -15.20 1.48
N PHE A 13 3.73 -15.25 0.37
CA PHE A 13 4.02 -16.49 -0.35
C PHE A 13 5.54 -16.64 -0.43
N PRO A 14 6.12 -17.70 0.14
CA PRO A 14 7.56 -17.88 0.15
C PRO A 14 8.07 -18.13 -1.27
N GLY A 15 9.13 -17.43 -1.67
CA GLY A 15 9.86 -17.71 -2.90
C GLY A 15 10.91 -18.81 -2.70
N ASN A 16 11.49 -19.27 -3.79
CA ASN A 16 12.68 -20.11 -3.76
C ASN A 16 13.78 -19.45 -4.59
N HIS A 17 14.98 -19.27 -4.03
CA HIS A 17 16.16 -18.77 -4.75
C HIS A 17 17.05 -19.93 -5.22
N SER A 18 16.46 -20.99 -5.76
CA SER A 18 17.20 -22.14 -6.30
C SER A 18 17.60 -21.94 -7.76
N TYR A 19 18.78 -22.44 -8.10
CA TYR A 19 19.25 -22.57 -9.47
C TYR A 19 19.29 -24.05 -9.83
N VAL A 20 18.75 -24.41 -10.99
CA VAL A 20 18.89 -25.75 -11.58
C VAL A 20 19.76 -25.60 -12.82
N ASP A 21 20.88 -26.30 -12.88
CA ASP A 21 21.84 -26.27 -13.99
C ASP A 21 22.32 -24.85 -14.38
N GLY A 22 22.50 -23.97 -13.38
CA GLY A 22 22.95 -22.59 -13.60
C GLY A 22 21.87 -21.63 -14.12
N TYR A 23 20.67 -22.13 -14.40
CA TYR A 23 19.51 -21.29 -14.73
C TYR A 23 18.71 -20.98 -13.46
N PRO A 24 18.23 -19.74 -13.30
CA PRO A 24 17.32 -19.42 -12.21
C PRO A 24 16.04 -20.25 -12.38
N ALA A 25 15.86 -21.23 -11.50
CA ALA A 25 14.60 -21.96 -11.31
C ALA A 25 13.75 -21.28 -10.23
N SER A 26 14.14 -20.07 -9.83
CA SER A 26 13.55 -19.30 -8.75
C SER A 26 12.24 -18.67 -9.17
N PHE A 27 11.22 -18.78 -8.31
CA PHE A 27 10.09 -17.86 -8.33
C PHE A 27 10.26 -16.88 -7.17
N GLU A 28 10.12 -15.59 -7.49
CA GLU A 28 10.05 -14.57 -6.46
C GLU A 28 8.70 -14.72 -5.75
N GLY A 29 8.76 -14.84 -4.42
CA GLY A 29 7.56 -14.85 -3.59
C GLY A 29 6.85 -13.50 -3.61
N MET A 30 5.79 -13.36 -2.82
CA MET A 30 5.09 -12.08 -2.67
C MET A 30 5.09 -11.68 -1.21
N THR A 31 5.33 -10.40 -0.93
CA THR A 31 5.33 -9.90 0.45
C THR A 31 3.90 -9.70 0.97
N HIS A 32 3.72 -9.68 2.29
CA HIS A 32 2.42 -9.32 2.88
C HIS A 32 1.96 -7.93 2.49
N ARG A 33 2.90 -7.00 2.31
CA ARG A 33 2.60 -5.65 1.82
C ARG A 33 2.00 -5.67 0.42
N ASP A 34 2.62 -6.37 -0.51
CA ASP A 34 2.15 -6.44 -1.90
C ASP A 34 0.84 -7.20 -1.99
N TYR A 35 0.73 -8.31 -1.25
CA TYR A 35 -0.51 -9.08 -1.15
C TYR A 35 -1.66 -8.23 -0.63
N ALA A 36 -1.43 -7.49 0.46
CA ALA A 36 -2.43 -6.58 1.02
C ALA A 36 -2.77 -5.44 0.05
N ALA A 37 -1.81 -4.89 -0.69
CA ALA A 37 -2.08 -3.84 -1.68
C ALA A 37 -2.92 -4.35 -2.87
N ILE A 38 -2.68 -5.58 -3.33
CA ILE A 38 -3.47 -6.21 -4.41
C ILE A 38 -4.92 -6.42 -3.96
N HIS A 39 -5.10 -6.88 -2.71
CA HIS A 39 -6.40 -7.22 -2.13
C HIS A 39 -7.06 -6.08 -1.35
N ALA A 40 -6.41 -4.91 -1.28
CA ALA A 40 -7.04 -3.71 -0.77
C ALA A 40 -8.27 -3.40 -1.63
N ASP A 41 -9.35 -2.97 -0.96
CA ASP A 41 -10.55 -2.49 -1.64
C ASP A 41 -10.19 -1.38 -2.65
N GLN A 42 -11.07 -1.20 -3.64
CA GLN A 42 -10.85 -0.15 -4.63
C GLN A 42 -10.74 1.22 -3.94
N PRO A 43 -9.67 1.99 -4.20
CA PRO A 43 -9.52 3.32 -3.64
C PRO A 43 -10.74 4.20 -3.91
N GLY A 44 -11.27 4.80 -2.85
CA GLY A 44 -12.34 5.78 -2.93
C GLY A 44 -11.87 7.08 -3.58
N ILE A 45 -12.82 7.85 -4.13
CA ILE A 45 -12.56 9.14 -4.78
C ILE A 45 -11.76 10.08 -3.88
N ALA A 46 -12.20 10.23 -2.62
CA ALA A 46 -11.56 11.14 -1.68
C ALA A 46 -10.11 10.74 -1.39
N GLU A 47 -9.81 9.44 -1.33
CA GLU A 47 -8.47 8.92 -1.04
C GLU A 47 -7.52 9.16 -2.21
N ILE A 48 -7.99 8.94 -3.44
CA ILE A 48 -7.24 9.25 -4.68
C ILE A 48 -6.92 10.75 -4.74
N VAL A 49 -7.93 11.60 -4.52
CA VAL A 49 -7.78 13.06 -4.56
C VAL A 49 -6.81 13.54 -3.47
N SER A 50 -6.95 13.02 -2.25
CA SER A 50 -6.06 13.34 -1.13
C SER A 50 -4.61 12.89 -1.39
N MET A 51 -4.42 11.70 -1.98
CA MET A 51 -3.11 11.18 -2.35
C MET A 51 -2.44 11.99 -3.48
N ALA A 52 -3.24 12.62 -4.33
CA ALA A 52 -2.77 13.57 -5.34
C ALA A 52 -2.41 14.95 -4.76
N GLY A 53 -2.64 15.18 -3.46
CA GLY A 53 -2.35 16.45 -2.78
C GLY A 53 -3.47 17.48 -2.91
N PHE A 54 -4.69 17.04 -3.21
CA PHE A 54 -5.86 17.88 -3.41
C PHE A 54 -6.95 17.55 -2.40
N THR A 55 -7.96 18.42 -2.31
CA THR A 55 -9.10 18.22 -1.42
C THR A 55 -10.33 17.80 -2.22
N TYR A 56 -11.03 16.75 -1.77
CA TYR A 56 -12.32 16.38 -2.32
C TYR A 56 -13.44 16.89 -1.42
N LEU A 57 -14.28 17.78 -1.95
CA LEU A 57 -15.39 18.37 -1.21
C LEU A 57 -16.57 18.63 -2.14
N SER A 58 -17.77 18.24 -1.71
CA SER A 58 -19.02 18.51 -2.43
C SER A 58 -19.00 18.05 -3.91
N GLY A 59 -18.41 16.89 -4.18
CA GLY A 59 -18.32 16.33 -5.54
C GLY A 59 -17.22 16.93 -6.43
N GLN A 60 -16.41 17.84 -5.88
CA GLN A 60 -15.41 18.63 -6.61
C GLN A 60 -14.00 18.36 -6.08
N VAL A 61 -13.02 18.49 -6.97
CA VAL A 61 -11.59 18.43 -6.65
C VAL A 61 -11.09 19.87 -6.52
N TRP A 62 -10.38 20.17 -5.44
CA TRP A 62 -9.88 21.51 -5.14
C TRP A 62 -8.37 21.48 -4.96
N SER A 63 -7.66 22.39 -5.63
CA SER A 63 -6.21 22.55 -5.42
C SER A 63 -5.88 23.31 -4.14
N ASP A 64 -6.79 24.19 -3.72
CA ASP A 64 -6.72 25.04 -2.55
C ASP A 64 -8.14 25.48 -2.16
N GLU A 65 -8.27 26.36 -1.17
CA GLU A 65 -9.56 26.83 -0.65
C GLU A 65 -10.40 27.64 -1.66
N GLN A 66 -9.80 28.11 -2.76
CA GLN A 66 -10.44 29.04 -3.71
C GLN A 66 -10.57 28.44 -5.12
N THR A 67 -9.75 27.45 -5.47
CA THR A 67 -9.61 26.96 -6.83
C THR A 67 -10.15 25.53 -6.98
N SER A 68 -11.31 25.44 -7.64
CA SER A 68 -11.86 24.15 -8.06
C SER A 68 -11.25 23.71 -9.39
N LEU A 69 -10.77 22.47 -9.43
CA LEU A 69 -10.34 21.76 -10.64
C LEU A 69 -11.51 21.04 -11.35
N GLY A 70 -12.72 21.13 -10.79
CA GLY A 70 -13.94 20.57 -11.35
C GLY A 70 -14.38 19.24 -10.70
N PRO A 71 -15.45 18.62 -11.24
CA PRO A 71 -15.92 17.32 -10.76
C PRO A 71 -14.84 16.25 -10.90
N PHE A 72 -14.86 15.26 -10.01
CA PHE A 72 -13.88 14.17 -10.01
C PHE A 72 -13.68 13.53 -11.38
N ASP A 73 -14.76 13.15 -12.09
CA ASP A 73 -14.64 12.49 -13.39
C ASP A 73 -13.95 13.35 -14.46
N SER A 74 -14.14 14.67 -14.40
CA SER A 74 -13.53 15.60 -15.35
C SER A 74 -12.04 15.77 -15.08
N TRP A 75 -11.68 15.95 -13.80
CA TRP A 75 -10.29 15.99 -13.36
C TRP A 75 -9.58 14.66 -13.60
N TRP A 76 -10.19 13.53 -13.22
CA TRP A 76 -9.62 12.21 -13.40
C TRP A 76 -9.33 11.91 -14.87
N ARG A 77 -10.22 12.34 -15.77
CA ARG A 77 -10.05 12.17 -17.23
C ARG A 77 -8.97 13.08 -17.84
N SER A 78 -8.56 14.16 -17.18
CA SER A 78 -7.50 15.05 -17.68
C SER A 78 -6.09 14.52 -17.40
N ILE A 79 -5.95 13.61 -16.43
CA ILE A 79 -4.68 12.99 -16.02
C ILE A 79 -4.28 11.87 -16.99
N ALA A 80 -2.98 11.65 -17.21
CA ALA A 80 -2.52 10.53 -18.04
C ALA A 80 -2.81 9.16 -17.39
N ASN A 81 -3.07 8.11 -18.20
CA ASN A 81 -3.37 6.78 -17.65
C ASN A 81 -2.26 6.22 -16.74
N SER A 82 -0.99 6.46 -17.08
CA SER A 82 0.15 6.08 -16.25
C SER A 82 0.08 6.69 -14.86
N GLU A 83 -0.26 7.98 -14.77
CA GLU A 83 -0.41 8.69 -13.50
C GLU A 83 -1.62 8.22 -12.71
N ARG A 84 -2.73 7.89 -13.38
CA ARG A 84 -3.91 7.29 -12.75
C ARG A 84 -3.57 5.95 -12.08
N PHE A 85 -2.84 5.09 -12.79
CA PHE A 85 -2.39 3.81 -12.25
C PHE A 85 -1.44 3.99 -11.07
N MET A 86 -0.50 4.92 -11.18
CA MET A 86 0.42 5.25 -10.09
C MET A 86 -0.31 5.79 -8.86
N LEU A 87 -1.31 6.68 -9.02
CA LEU A 87 -2.11 7.20 -7.91
C LEU A 87 -2.92 6.08 -7.23
N SER A 88 -3.59 5.23 -8.01
CA SER A 88 -4.34 4.10 -7.46
C SER A 88 -3.42 3.13 -6.69
N ALA A 89 -2.25 2.80 -7.24
CA ALA A 89 -1.26 1.97 -6.56
C ALA A 89 -0.79 2.63 -5.26
N ARG A 90 -0.45 3.92 -5.27
CA ARG A 90 -0.02 4.65 -4.06
C ARG A 90 -1.05 4.59 -2.94
N VAL A 91 -2.34 4.73 -3.24
CA VAL A 91 -3.40 4.59 -2.22
C VAL A 91 -3.42 3.17 -1.65
N ARG A 92 -3.43 2.14 -2.50
CA ARG A 92 -3.44 0.73 -2.05
C ARG A 92 -2.23 0.37 -1.20
N TYR A 93 -1.04 0.84 -1.58
CA TYR A 93 0.16 0.63 -0.79
C TYR A 93 0.15 1.39 0.53
N ALA A 94 -0.47 2.59 0.59
CA ALA A 94 -0.66 3.29 1.86
C ALA A 94 -1.64 2.55 2.79
N MET A 95 -2.71 1.96 2.24
CA MET A 95 -3.61 1.09 3.00
C MET A 95 -2.90 -0.17 3.52
N ALA A 96 -2.11 -0.83 2.67
CA ALA A 96 -1.30 -1.97 3.06
C ALA A 96 -0.30 -1.62 4.17
N ASP A 97 0.35 -0.46 4.07
CA ASP A 97 1.26 0.05 5.10
C ASP A 97 0.53 0.27 6.44
N ALA A 98 -0.68 0.82 6.41
CA ALA A 98 -1.50 1.01 7.62
C ALA A 98 -1.92 -0.32 8.26
N LEU A 99 -2.33 -1.31 7.45
CA LEU A 99 -2.67 -2.64 7.93
C LEU A 99 -1.46 -3.34 8.59
N LEU A 100 -0.28 -3.24 7.98
CA LEU A 100 0.95 -3.79 8.55
C LEU A 100 1.38 -3.08 9.83
N ALA A 101 1.19 -1.75 9.91
CA ALA A 101 1.46 -1.01 11.12
C ALA A 101 0.55 -1.45 12.28
N VAL A 102 -0.75 -1.62 12.02
CA VAL A 102 -1.70 -2.16 13.02
C VAL A 102 -1.27 -3.56 13.44
N LYS A 103 -0.96 -4.44 12.49
CA LYS A 103 -0.49 -5.80 12.81
C LYS A 103 0.74 -5.77 13.72
N ALA A 104 1.74 -4.95 13.41
CA ALA A 104 2.95 -4.84 14.22
C ALA A 104 2.69 -4.31 15.66
N GLU A 105 1.64 -3.52 15.86
CA GLU A 105 1.23 -3.02 17.16
C GLU A 105 0.38 -4.04 17.95
N THR A 106 -0.39 -4.88 17.24
CA THR A 106 -1.32 -5.84 17.86
C THR A 106 -0.78 -7.27 17.99
N ASP A 107 0.27 -7.63 17.25
CA ASP A 107 0.85 -8.98 17.34
C ASP A 107 1.38 -9.17 18.77
N PRO A 108 0.91 -10.19 19.51
CA PRO A 108 1.44 -10.47 20.83
C PRO A 108 2.92 -10.75 20.66
N LYS A 109 3.76 -9.90 21.28
CA LYS A 109 5.19 -10.20 21.41
C LYS A 109 5.27 -11.55 22.09
N PHE A 110 5.71 -12.58 21.37
CA PHE A 110 6.15 -13.80 22.01
C PHE A 110 7.28 -13.39 22.96
N ASN A 111 6.98 -13.33 24.26
CA ASN A 111 8.02 -13.32 25.26
C ASN A 111 8.67 -14.69 25.17
N ASP A 112 9.87 -14.73 24.61
CA ASP A 112 10.79 -15.86 24.68
C ASP A 112 11.39 -15.96 26.09
N ASP A 113 10.55 -15.78 27.12
CA ASP A 113 10.89 -16.13 28.50
C ASP A 113 10.66 -17.63 28.61
N GLY A 114 11.59 -18.37 28.01
CA GLY A 114 11.72 -19.81 28.17
C GLY A 114 11.95 -20.14 29.64
N ASP A 115 10.85 -20.43 30.34
CA ASP A 115 10.86 -21.19 31.58
C ASP A 115 9.48 -21.86 31.75
N LEU A 116 9.24 -22.91 30.95
CA LEU A 116 8.18 -23.87 31.21
C LEU A 116 8.82 -25.08 31.91
N PRO A 117 8.50 -25.35 33.20
CA PRO A 117 9.04 -26.49 33.90
C PRO A 117 8.29 -27.76 33.49
N PHE A 118 9.03 -28.73 32.94
CA PHE A 118 8.65 -30.14 32.94
C PHE A 118 9.77 -30.94 33.61
#